data_AF-A0A956A2N2-F1
#
_entry.id   AF-A0A956A2N2-F1
#
_cell.length_a   1.000
_cell.length_b   1.000
_cell.length_c   1.000
_cell.angle_alpha   90.00
_cell.angle_beta   90.00
_cell.angle_gamma   90.00
#
_symmetry.space_group_name_H-M   'P 1'
#
loop_
_entity.id
_entity.type
_entity.pdbx_description
1 polymer ?
#
loop_
_entity_poly.entity_id
_entity_poly.type
_entity_poly.pdbx_seq_one_letter_code
_entity_poly.pdbx_strand_id
1 'polypeptide(L)'
;MLRTARSLALALLAVGAHAGLAYADAPADAPLDFSAELKELSAIAACDGRGFDEAKFDKATVDAHCKALAPIIERYKTEWLTVARPFFADLVPADIPKTVVYPFGGADLMTVLAVFPDVHELTTLSLEAGGDPRQFGGIDKQRLARSLALHRQFIDKLITVNHSRTLDLGRLKLDPMPSQVVFGLVGLATHGYEPVSLKYFRLNDDGTVHYLT
;
A
#
# COMPACT_ATOMS: atom_id res chain seq x y z
N MET A 1 75.04 -9.61 39.49
CA MET A 1 73.95 -8.65 39.23
C MET A 1 73.14 -9.14 38.03
N LEU A 2 71.82 -8.90 38.04
CA LEU A 2 70.74 -9.68 37.43
C LEU A 2 70.70 -9.81 35.89
N ARG A 3 70.32 -11.05 35.49
CA ARG A 3 69.56 -11.56 34.32
C ARG A 3 68.98 -10.58 33.28
N THR A 4 68.98 -11.00 32.02
CA THR A 4 67.77 -11.01 31.17
C THR A 4 67.90 -12.03 30.03
N ALA A 5 66.93 -12.93 29.93
CA ALA A 5 66.71 -13.87 28.83
C ALA A 5 65.62 -13.31 27.90
N ARG A 6 65.77 -13.50 26.58
CA ARG A 6 64.70 -13.29 25.59
C ARG A 6 64.54 -14.55 24.76
N SER A 7 63.39 -15.19 24.89
CA SER A 7 62.91 -16.26 24.01
C SER A 7 62.12 -15.65 22.86
N LEU A 8 62.40 -16.06 21.62
CA LEU A 8 61.64 -15.71 20.42
C LEU A 8 60.57 -16.78 20.19
N ALA A 9 59.31 -16.36 20.01
CA ALA A 9 58.18 -17.22 19.69
C ALA A 9 58.01 -17.38 18.17
N LEU A 10 57.70 -18.61 17.75
CA LEU A 10 57.38 -19.02 16.38
C LEU A 10 55.90 -18.73 16.09
N ALA A 11 55.61 -18.05 14.98
CA ALA A 11 54.24 -17.84 14.49
C ALA A 11 53.86 -18.94 13.48
N LEU A 12 52.80 -19.69 13.76
CA LEU A 12 52.13 -20.57 12.79
C LEU A 12 50.98 -19.81 12.11
N LEU A 13 51.03 -19.71 10.79
CA LEU A 13 49.94 -19.27 9.92
C LEU A 13 49.08 -20.49 9.55
N ALA A 14 47.83 -20.53 10.01
CA ALA A 14 46.83 -21.50 9.56
C ALA A 14 45.99 -20.86 8.44
N VAL A 15 46.09 -21.40 7.23
CA VAL A 15 45.21 -21.07 6.09
C VAL A 15 43.97 -21.97 6.19
N GLY A 16 42.85 -21.41 6.62
CA GLY A 16 41.57 -22.11 6.67
C GLY A 16 40.81 -22.01 5.35
N ALA A 17 40.78 -23.08 4.57
CA ALA A 17 39.92 -23.21 3.39
C ALA A 17 38.45 -23.23 3.83
N HIS A 18 37.70 -22.16 3.54
CA HIS A 18 36.25 -22.12 3.73
C HIS A 18 35.59 -22.74 2.50
N ALA A 19 35.23 -24.02 2.60
CA ALA A 19 34.30 -24.63 1.67
C ALA A 19 32.92 -23.98 1.90
N GLY A 20 32.54 -23.06 1.03
CA GLY A 20 31.19 -22.52 0.98
C GLY A 20 30.22 -23.63 0.63
N LEU A 21 29.53 -24.16 1.63
CA LEU A 21 28.29 -24.92 1.42
C LEU A 21 27.28 -23.93 0.84
N ALA A 22 27.11 -23.95 -0.48
CA ALA A 22 25.94 -23.36 -1.11
C ALA A 22 24.73 -24.18 -0.61
N TYR A 23 24.02 -23.64 0.38
CA TYR A 23 22.65 -24.06 0.63
C TYR A 23 21.89 -23.75 -0.65
N ALA A 24 21.53 -24.79 -1.40
CA ALA A 24 20.51 -24.66 -2.41
C ALA A 24 19.21 -24.35 -1.65
N ASP A 25 18.79 -23.10 -1.68
CA ASP A 25 17.45 -22.73 -1.22
C ASP A 25 16.46 -23.61 -1.99
N ALA A 26 15.61 -24.33 -1.26
CA ALA A 26 14.44 -24.95 -1.86
C ALA A 26 13.70 -23.86 -2.66
N PRO A 27 13.20 -24.17 -3.87
CA PRO A 27 12.51 -23.18 -4.67
C PRO A 27 11.40 -22.56 -3.81
N ALA A 28 11.51 -21.26 -3.55
CA ALA A 28 10.50 -20.55 -2.80
C ALA A 28 9.17 -20.71 -3.54
N ASP A 29 8.12 -21.11 -2.83
CA ASP A 29 6.78 -21.16 -3.40
C ASP A 29 6.44 -19.79 -4.01
N ALA A 30 5.66 -19.80 -5.10
CA ALA A 30 5.30 -18.56 -5.78
C ALA A 30 4.49 -17.67 -4.81
N PRO A 31 4.75 -16.35 -4.77
CA PRO A 31 3.98 -15.43 -3.93
C PRO A 31 2.47 -15.55 -4.18
N LEU A 32 1.70 -15.66 -3.11
CA LEU A 32 0.24 -15.66 -3.17
C LEU A 32 -0.25 -14.32 -3.72
N ASP A 33 -0.97 -14.39 -4.83
CA ASP A 33 -1.46 -13.22 -5.57
C ASP A 33 -2.96 -13.02 -5.34
N PHE A 34 -3.31 -11.86 -4.79
CA PHE A 34 -4.68 -11.44 -4.47
C PHE A 34 -5.28 -10.55 -5.57
N SER A 35 -4.78 -10.65 -6.80
CA SER A 35 -5.25 -9.86 -7.95
C SER A 35 -6.75 -9.94 -8.18
N ALA A 36 -7.38 -11.10 -7.92
CA ALA A 36 -8.81 -11.29 -8.13
C ALA A 36 -9.62 -10.47 -7.13
N GLU A 37 -9.33 -10.61 -5.84
CA GLU A 37 -9.96 -9.86 -4.76
C GLU A 37 -9.70 -8.36 -4.89
N LEU A 38 -8.48 -7.99 -5.30
CA LEU A 38 -8.09 -6.61 -5.53
C LEU A 38 -8.93 -5.93 -6.63
N LYS A 39 -9.14 -6.62 -7.77
CA LYS A 39 -9.94 -6.10 -8.88
C LYS A 39 -11.42 -5.99 -8.51
N GLU A 40 -11.96 -6.99 -7.81
CA GLU A 40 -13.34 -6.98 -7.32
C GLU A 40 -13.57 -5.84 -6.31
N LEU A 41 -12.66 -5.69 -5.35
CA LEU A 41 -12.72 -4.59 -4.38
C LEU A 41 -12.60 -3.22 -5.06
N SER A 42 -11.77 -3.10 -6.10
CA SER A 42 -11.61 -1.85 -6.85
C SER A 42 -12.89 -1.48 -7.61
N ALA A 43 -13.53 -2.43 -8.27
CA ALA A 43 -14.81 -2.22 -8.95
C ALA A 43 -15.90 -1.71 -7.99
N ILE A 44 -15.93 -2.25 -6.76
CA ILE A 44 -17.01 -1.99 -5.79
C ILE A 44 -16.76 -0.77 -4.91
N ALA A 45 -15.54 -0.63 -4.36
CA ALA A 45 -15.21 0.40 -3.37
C ALA A 45 -14.53 1.63 -3.98
N ALA A 46 -13.78 1.47 -5.07
CA ALA A 46 -13.15 2.58 -5.79
C ALA A 46 -13.98 3.06 -6.98
N CYS A 47 -15.02 2.30 -7.37
CA CYS A 47 -15.91 2.65 -8.48
C CYS A 47 -15.15 2.90 -9.78
N ASP A 48 -14.19 2.03 -10.09
CA ASP A 48 -13.27 2.17 -11.23
C ASP A 48 -13.90 1.91 -12.62
N GLY A 49 -15.21 1.68 -12.67
CA GLY A 49 -15.97 1.46 -13.90
C GLY A 49 -15.94 0.02 -14.43
N ARG A 50 -15.22 -0.90 -13.78
CA ARG A 50 -15.22 -2.33 -14.14
C ARG A 50 -16.43 -3.04 -13.52
N GLY A 51 -16.81 -4.17 -14.12
CA GLY A 51 -17.87 -5.02 -13.62
C GLY A 51 -17.44 -5.79 -12.36
N PHE A 52 -18.43 -6.19 -11.56
CA PHE A 52 -18.26 -7.07 -10.40
C PHE A 52 -19.32 -8.17 -10.42
N ASP A 53 -19.16 -9.20 -9.58
CA ASP A 53 -20.12 -10.28 -9.47
C ASP A 53 -21.41 -9.81 -8.76
N GLU A 54 -22.45 -9.54 -9.55
CA GLU A 54 -23.77 -9.12 -9.06
C GLU A 54 -24.55 -10.25 -8.36
N ALA A 55 -24.15 -11.52 -8.51
CA ALA A 55 -24.71 -12.62 -7.73
C ALA A 55 -24.17 -12.62 -6.29
N LYS A 56 -22.98 -12.05 -6.09
CA LYS A 56 -22.30 -11.93 -4.80
C LYS A 56 -22.56 -10.60 -4.11
N PHE A 57 -22.60 -9.50 -4.86
CA PHE A 57 -22.78 -8.15 -4.32
C PHE A 57 -24.01 -7.47 -4.89
N ASP A 58 -24.80 -6.87 -3.99
CA ASP A 58 -26.03 -6.18 -4.36
C ASP A 58 -25.75 -4.94 -5.23
N LYS A 59 -26.08 -5.02 -6.52
CA LYS A 59 -25.85 -3.95 -7.50
C LYS A 59 -26.38 -2.59 -7.05
N ALA A 60 -27.60 -2.54 -6.51
CA ALA A 60 -28.20 -1.28 -6.07
C ALA A 60 -27.39 -0.62 -4.94
N THR A 61 -26.80 -1.41 -4.03
CA THR A 61 -25.93 -0.92 -2.96
C THR A 61 -24.64 -0.33 -3.53
N VAL A 62 -24.01 -1.02 -4.49
CA VAL A 62 -22.77 -0.54 -5.14
C VAL A 62 -23.05 0.72 -5.97
N ASP A 63 -24.10 0.73 -6.78
CA ASP A 63 -24.51 1.89 -7.58
C ASP A 63 -24.78 3.12 -6.70
N ALA A 64 -25.48 2.93 -5.57
CA ALA A 64 -25.73 4.00 -4.61
C ALA A 64 -24.44 4.51 -3.97
N HIS A 65 -23.49 3.63 -3.66
CA HIS A 65 -22.18 4.02 -3.17
C HIS A 65 -21.42 4.85 -4.20
N CYS A 66 -21.32 4.37 -5.44
CA CYS A 66 -20.58 5.04 -6.50
C CYS A 66 -21.18 6.40 -6.86
N LYS A 67 -22.51 6.50 -6.91
CA LYS A 67 -23.21 7.78 -7.09
C LYS A 67 -22.87 8.78 -5.98
N ALA A 68 -22.72 8.32 -4.75
CA ALA A 68 -22.38 9.17 -3.61
C ALA A 68 -20.88 9.49 -3.54
N LEU A 69 -20.00 8.60 -4.01
CA LEU A 69 -18.56 8.81 -4.07
C LEU A 69 -18.16 9.80 -5.18
N ALA A 70 -18.82 9.75 -6.34
CA ALA A 70 -18.51 10.58 -7.50
C ALA A 70 -18.36 12.08 -7.20
N PRO A 71 -19.31 12.78 -6.54
CA PRO A 71 -19.15 14.21 -6.26
C PRO A 71 -18.00 14.53 -5.28
N ILE A 72 -17.61 13.58 -4.42
CA ILE A 72 -16.46 13.74 -3.52
C ILE A 72 -15.16 13.73 -4.33
N ILE A 73 -15.03 12.78 -5.26
CA ILE A 73 -13.86 12.67 -6.14
C ILE A 73 -13.81 13.84 -7.13
N GLU A 74 -14.95 14.27 -7.67
CA GLU A 74 -14.99 15.46 -8.54
C GLU A 74 -14.60 16.74 -7.80
N ARG A 75 -14.96 16.87 -6.51
CA ARG A 75 -14.45 17.97 -5.66
C ARG A 75 -12.93 17.93 -5.55
N TYR A 76 -12.35 16.77 -5.23
CA TYR A 76 -10.89 16.60 -5.18
C TYR A 76 -10.22 17.01 -6.49
N LYS A 77 -10.74 16.52 -7.62
CA LYS A 77 -10.20 16.84 -8.94
C LYS A 77 -10.27 18.34 -9.24
N THR A 78 -11.41 18.97 -8.99
CA THR A 78 -11.65 20.35 -9.43
C THR A 78 -11.09 21.41 -8.47
N GLU A 79 -11.12 21.17 -7.16
CA GLU A 79 -10.73 22.15 -6.15
C GLU A 79 -9.28 21.98 -5.68
N TRP A 80 -8.76 20.75 -5.65
CA TRP A 80 -7.40 20.48 -5.18
C TRP A 80 -6.45 20.13 -6.32
N LEU A 81 -6.78 19.14 -7.16
CA LEU A 81 -5.85 18.61 -8.16
C LEU A 81 -5.48 19.63 -9.25
N THR A 82 -6.43 20.46 -9.67
CA THR A 82 -6.20 21.56 -10.64
C THR A 82 -5.21 22.61 -10.14
N VAL A 83 -5.15 22.83 -8.83
CA VAL A 83 -4.26 23.81 -8.18
C VAL A 83 -2.93 23.18 -7.80
N ALA A 84 -2.97 21.99 -7.21
CA ALA A 84 -1.79 21.30 -6.69
C ALA A 84 -0.82 20.89 -7.79
N ARG A 85 -1.32 20.33 -8.91
CA ARG A 85 -0.44 19.84 -9.99
C ARG A 85 0.45 20.95 -10.57
N PRO A 86 -0.07 22.10 -11.02
CA PRO A 86 0.78 23.20 -11.50
C PRO A 86 1.76 23.69 -10.42
N PHE A 87 1.29 23.85 -9.18
CA PHE A 87 2.14 24.29 -8.08
C PHE A 87 3.35 23.36 -7.85
N PHE A 88 3.12 22.04 -7.84
CA PHE A 88 4.20 21.08 -7.66
C PHE A 88 5.06 20.90 -8.90
N ALA A 89 4.51 21.08 -10.11
CA ALA A 89 5.30 21.04 -11.34
C ALA A 89 6.42 22.10 -11.37
N ASP A 90 6.21 23.25 -10.72
CA ASP A 90 7.21 24.32 -10.59
C ASP A 90 8.26 24.04 -9.49
N LEU A 91 7.94 23.16 -8.53
CA LEU A 91 8.78 22.90 -7.35
C LEU A 91 9.54 21.58 -7.42
N VAL A 92 8.95 20.56 -8.05
CA VAL A 92 9.49 19.21 -8.11
C VAL A 92 10.31 19.08 -9.40
N PRO A 93 11.64 18.89 -9.31
CA PRO A 93 12.45 18.74 -10.51
C PRO A 93 12.02 17.52 -11.31
N ALA A 94 11.98 17.65 -12.65
CA ALA A 94 11.52 16.56 -13.51
C ALA A 94 12.45 15.32 -13.50
N ASP A 95 13.72 15.51 -13.14
CA ASP A 95 14.80 14.54 -13.17
C ASP A 95 15.05 13.84 -11.82
N ILE A 96 14.21 14.08 -10.81
CA ILE A 96 14.31 13.32 -9.56
C ILE A 96 14.07 11.82 -9.78
N PRO A 97 14.63 10.95 -8.90
CA PRO A 97 14.30 9.53 -8.91
C PRO A 97 12.79 9.30 -8.88
N LYS A 98 12.32 8.35 -9.69
CA LYS A 98 10.90 7.94 -9.73
C LYS A 98 10.54 6.95 -8.61
N THR A 99 11.40 6.85 -7.60
CA THR A 99 11.20 6.06 -6.38
C THR A 99 10.98 7.04 -5.24
N VAL A 100 9.81 6.98 -4.62
CA VAL A 100 9.40 7.87 -3.54
C VAL A 100 9.22 7.05 -2.26
N VAL A 101 9.91 7.46 -1.20
CA VAL A 101 9.58 7.01 0.16
C VAL A 101 8.76 8.13 0.78
N TYR A 102 7.50 7.84 1.09
CA TYR A 102 6.63 8.77 1.80
C TYR A 102 6.44 8.28 3.23
N PRO A 103 7.32 8.68 4.17
CA PRO A 103 7.19 8.29 5.55
C PRO A 103 5.97 9.00 6.15
N PHE A 104 5.11 8.21 6.81
CA PHE A 104 4.00 8.61 7.68
C PHE A 104 3.65 10.10 7.73
N GLY A 105 2.47 10.50 7.21
CA GLY A 105 2.01 11.88 7.38
C GLY A 105 1.01 12.39 6.33
N GLY A 106 0.00 11.59 6.00
CA GLY A 106 -1.17 12.11 5.30
C GLY A 106 -1.12 12.17 3.77
N ALA A 107 0.00 11.82 3.11
CA ALA A 107 -0.10 11.46 1.70
C ALA A 107 -0.49 10.00 1.57
N ASP A 108 -1.74 9.80 1.20
CA ASP A 108 -2.20 8.61 0.54
C ASP A 108 -1.67 8.56 -0.91
N LEU A 109 -1.83 7.42 -1.57
CA LEU A 109 -1.44 7.27 -2.97
C LEU A 109 -2.07 8.35 -3.88
N MET A 110 -3.29 8.81 -3.55
CA MET A 110 -4.00 9.85 -4.30
C MET A 110 -3.21 11.16 -4.36
N THR A 111 -2.78 11.69 -3.22
CA THR A 111 -1.99 12.94 -3.17
C THR A 111 -0.57 12.76 -3.72
N VAL A 112 0.09 11.61 -3.48
CA VAL A 112 1.42 11.32 -4.06
C VAL A 112 1.39 11.40 -5.58
N LEU A 113 0.38 10.79 -6.23
CA LEU A 113 0.25 10.80 -7.69
C LEU A 113 -0.07 12.18 -8.29
N ALA A 114 -0.38 13.18 -7.46
CA ALA A 114 -0.48 14.56 -7.90
C ALA A 114 0.85 15.31 -7.83
N VAL A 115 1.66 15.02 -6.81
CA VAL A 115 2.99 15.63 -6.60
C VAL A 115 4.03 15.00 -7.51
N PHE A 116 4.00 13.68 -7.65
CA PHE A 116 4.94 12.87 -8.40
C PHE A 116 4.18 12.03 -9.45
N PRO A 117 3.67 12.65 -10.53
CA PRO A 117 2.84 11.96 -11.51
C PRO A 117 3.55 10.80 -12.24
N ASP A 118 4.89 10.84 -12.29
CA ASP A 118 5.75 9.83 -12.93
C ASP A 118 6.34 8.82 -11.93
N VAL A 119 5.81 8.73 -10.70
CA VAL A 119 6.33 7.76 -9.71
C VAL A 119 6.17 6.32 -10.23
N HIS A 120 7.23 5.53 -10.14
CA HIS A 120 7.26 4.11 -10.51
C HIS A 120 7.20 3.22 -9.27
N GLU A 121 7.80 3.67 -8.17
CA GLU A 121 7.84 2.93 -6.92
C GLU A 121 7.51 3.89 -5.77
N LEU A 122 6.51 3.52 -4.96
CA LEU A 122 6.13 4.26 -3.78
C LEU A 122 6.18 3.33 -2.56
N THR A 123 7.00 3.69 -1.59
CA THR A 123 6.96 3.09 -0.25
C THR A 123 6.22 4.02 0.69
N THR A 124 5.07 3.57 1.20
CA THR A 124 4.33 4.27 2.27
C THR A 124 4.45 3.51 3.58
N LEU A 125 4.46 4.24 4.69
CA LEU A 125 4.45 3.67 6.04
C LEU A 125 3.12 4.03 6.71
N SER A 126 2.34 3.02 7.08
CA SER A 126 1.02 3.18 7.71
C SER A 126 1.03 2.69 9.16
N LEU A 127 0.27 3.37 10.03
CA LEU A 127 -0.02 2.89 11.40
C LEU A 127 -1.11 1.82 11.42
N GLU A 128 -1.86 1.69 10.33
CA GLU A 128 -2.89 0.66 10.19
C GLU A 128 -2.37 -0.52 9.40
N ALA A 129 -2.89 -1.70 9.74
CA ALA A 129 -2.57 -2.90 8.97
C ALA A 129 -3.07 -2.76 7.52
N GLY A 130 -2.33 -3.33 6.57
CA GLY A 130 -2.77 -3.41 5.17
C GLY A 130 -4.11 -4.14 4.98
N GLY A 131 -4.48 -5.00 5.93
CA GLY A 131 -5.72 -5.80 5.91
C GLY A 131 -5.63 -7.00 4.96
N ASP A 132 -6.67 -7.83 4.92
CA ASP A 132 -6.79 -9.01 4.05
C ASP A 132 -7.97 -8.80 3.08
N PRO A 133 -7.75 -8.76 1.75
CA PRO A 133 -8.81 -8.46 0.79
C PRO A 133 -9.84 -9.57 0.66
N ARG A 134 -9.55 -10.78 1.14
CA ARG A 134 -10.49 -11.91 1.09
C ARG A 134 -11.69 -11.73 2.03
N GLN A 135 -11.51 -11.00 3.14
CA GLN A 135 -12.58 -10.81 4.13
C GLN A 135 -13.80 -10.10 3.55
N PHE A 136 -13.58 -9.22 2.55
CA PHE A 136 -14.62 -8.54 1.80
C PHE A 136 -15.53 -9.52 1.03
N GLY A 137 -15.00 -10.65 0.58
CA GLY A 137 -15.74 -11.59 -0.27
C GLY A 137 -16.93 -12.28 0.42
N GLY A 138 -17.00 -12.27 1.76
CA GLY A 138 -18.04 -12.97 2.51
C GLY A 138 -19.08 -12.07 3.17
N ILE A 139 -19.08 -10.76 2.91
CA ILE A 139 -19.94 -9.82 3.63
C ILE A 139 -21.37 -9.79 3.08
N ASP A 140 -22.36 -9.75 3.98
CA ASP A 140 -23.75 -9.59 3.58
C ASP A 140 -24.06 -8.16 3.08
N LYS A 141 -25.22 -7.98 2.43
CA LYS A 141 -25.69 -6.70 1.89
C LYS A 141 -25.68 -5.56 2.92
N GLN A 142 -26.10 -5.82 4.16
CA GLN A 142 -26.17 -4.78 5.18
C GLN A 142 -24.76 -4.36 5.62
N ARG A 143 -23.84 -5.31 5.74
CA ARG A 143 -22.46 -5.05 6.08
C ARG A 143 -21.75 -4.35 4.93
N LEU A 144 -21.95 -4.76 3.68
CA LEU A 144 -21.46 -4.06 2.49
C LEU A 144 -21.87 -2.58 2.51
N ALA A 145 -23.16 -2.29 2.69
CA ALA A 145 -23.65 -0.91 2.71
C ALA A 145 -23.00 -0.08 3.83
N ARG A 146 -22.83 -0.65 5.03
CA ARG A 146 -22.17 0.02 6.16
C ARG A 146 -20.69 0.27 5.89
N SER A 147 -19.96 -0.74 5.42
CA SER A 147 -18.53 -0.64 5.09
C SER A 147 -18.29 0.39 4.01
N LEU A 148 -19.07 0.38 2.93
CA LEU A 148 -18.99 1.37 1.85
C LEU A 148 -19.31 2.79 2.32
N ALA A 149 -20.31 2.95 3.19
CA ALA A 149 -20.65 4.25 3.76
C ALA A 149 -19.54 4.79 4.68
N LEU A 150 -18.93 3.92 5.48
CA LEU A 150 -17.81 4.26 6.36
C LEU A 150 -16.61 4.74 5.55
N HIS A 151 -16.18 3.96 4.54
CA HIS A 151 -15.04 4.33 3.69
C HIS A 151 -15.29 5.64 2.94
N ARG A 152 -16.49 5.82 2.37
CA ARG A 152 -16.87 7.09 1.72
C ARG A 152 -16.79 8.29 2.68
N GLN A 153 -17.27 8.14 3.93
CA GLN A 153 -17.16 9.19 4.94
C GLN A 153 -15.70 9.58 5.21
N PHE A 154 -14.80 8.60 5.23
CA PHE A 154 -13.38 8.85 5.47
C PHE A 154 -12.67 9.47 4.27
N ILE A 155 -12.99 9.03 3.06
CA ILE A 155 -12.50 9.64 1.82
C ILE A 155 -12.94 11.11 1.75
N ASP A 156 -14.20 11.41 2.08
CA ASP A 156 -14.71 12.79 2.08
C ASP A 156 -14.00 13.67 3.11
N LYS A 157 -13.77 13.16 4.33
CA LYS A 157 -12.98 13.87 5.35
C LYS A 157 -11.55 14.11 4.89
N LEU A 158 -10.92 13.11 4.31
CA LEU A 158 -9.55 13.20 3.81
C LEU A 158 -9.43 14.29 2.74
N ILE A 159 -10.35 14.32 1.79
CA ILE A 159 -10.38 15.33 0.71
C ILE A 159 -10.75 16.72 1.22
N THR A 160 -11.74 16.83 2.11
CA THR A 160 -12.32 18.14 2.47
C THR A 160 -11.47 18.90 3.49
N VAL A 161 -10.81 18.19 4.40
CA VAL A 161 -10.09 18.82 5.53
C VAL A 161 -8.72 18.20 5.80
N ASN A 162 -8.15 17.41 4.87
CA ASN A 162 -6.85 16.74 5.01
C ASN A 162 -6.71 15.98 6.34
N HIS A 163 -7.76 15.24 6.72
CA HIS A 163 -7.96 14.82 8.10
C HIS A 163 -7.82 13.30 8.28
N SER A 164 -6.81 12.88 9.04
CA SER A 164 -6.58 11.48 9.45
C SER A 164 -6.24 11.42 10.95
N ARG A 165 -7.23 11.10 11.80
CA ARG A 165 -7.05 10.96 13.26
C ARG A 165 -6.98 9.50 13.70
N THR A 166 -6.24 9.22 14.76
CA THR A 166 -6.15 7.87 15.37
C THR A 166 -7.52 7.27 15.73
N LEU A 167 -8.45 8.06 16.26
CA LEU A 167 -9.81 7.58 16.62
C LEU A 167 -10.63 7.16 15.40
N ASP A 168 -10.39 7.81 14.28
CA ASP A 168 -11.04 7.61 13.01
C ASP A 168 -10.49 6.32 12.36
N LEU A 169 -9.17 6.12 12.40
CA LEU A 169 -8.49 4.90 11.95
C LEU A 169 -8.87 3.65 12.77
N GLY A 170 -9.07 3.79 14.07
CA GLY A 170 -9.53 2.68 14.92
C GLY A 170 -10.89 2.10 14.53
N ARG A 171 -11.77 2.89 13.91
CA ARG A 171 -13.05 2.39 13.37
C ARG A 171 -12.86 1.59 12.09
N LEU A 172 -11.96 2.03 11.23
CA LEU A 172 -11.61 1.38 9.98
C LEU A 172 -10.92 0.03 10.21
N LYS A 173 -10.07 -0.06 11.24
CA LYS A 173 -9.38 -1.29 11.63
C LYS A 173 -10.30 -2.49 11.91
N LEU A 174 -11.54 -2.24 12.35
CA LEU A 174 -12.53 -3.28 12.68
C LEU A 174 -13.48 -3.57 11.52
N ASP A 175 -13.30 -2.92 10.37
CA ASP A 175 -14.13 -3.15 9.20
C ASP A 175 -13.60 -4.34 8.37
N PRO A 176 -14.47 -5.21 7.82
CA PRO A 176 -14.04 -6.33 6.98
C PRO A 176 -13.46 -5.89 5.64
N MET A 177 -13.65 -4.63 5.24
CA MET A 177 -13.05 -4.07 4.05
C MET A 177 -11.68 -3.45 4.40
N PRO A 178 -10.57 -3.88 3.77
CA PRO A 178 -9.22 -3.45 4.14
C PRO A 178 -8.96 -1.99 3.75
N SER A 179 -9.10 -1.07 4.70
CA SER A 179 -9.17 0.36 4.41
C SER A 179 -7.92 0.94 3.75
N GLN A 180 -6.73 0.44 4.08
CA GLN A 180 -5.49 0.87 3.43
C GLN A 180 -5.48 0.51 1.94
N VAL A 181 -5.93 -0.71 1.60
CA VAL A 181 -6.08 -1.14 0.20
C VAL A 181 -7.15 -0.30 -0.49
N VAL A 182 -8.31 -0.06 0.15
CA VAL A 182 -9.38 0.77 -0.43
C VAL A 182 -8.90 2.17 -0.76
N PHE A 183 -8.19 2.85 0.15
CA PHE A 183 -7.68 4.21 -0.12
C PHE A 183 -6.64 4.20 -1.25
N GLY A 184 -5.79 3.17 -1.33
CA GLY A 184 -4.90 2.97 -2.47
C GLY A 184 -5.68 2.81 -3.78
N LEU A 185 -6.69 1.95 -3.80
CA LEU A 185 -7.53 1.71 -4.98
C LEU A 185 -8.28 2.95 -5.45
N VAL A 186 -8.85 3.73 -4.51
CA VAL A 186 -9.49 5.02 -4.82
C VAL A 186 -8.48 6.00 -5.40
N GLY A 187 -7.24 6.05 -4.87
CA GLY A 187 -6.16 6.86 -5.42
C GLY A 187 -5.79 6.46 -6.84
N LEU A 188 -5.63 5.16 -7.12
CA LEU A 188 -5.39 4.65 -8.48
C LEU A 188 -6.52 5.05 -9.42
N ALA A 189 -7.76 4.72 -9.09
CA ALA A 189 -8.93 5.00 -9.93
C ALA A 189 -9.12 6.51 -10.18
N THR A 190 -8.89 7.35 -9.16
CA THR A 190 -8.98 8.82 -9.28
C THR A 190 -7.99 9.38 -10.29
N HIS A 191 -6.81 8.75 -10.41
CA HIS A 191 -5.75 9.14 -11.33
C HIS A 191 -5.78 8.37 -12.66
N GLY A 192 -6.80 7.53 -12.89
CA GLY A 192 -6.96 6.76 -14.12
C GLY A 192 -6.08 5.53 -14.23
N TYR A 193 -5.53 5.06 -13.11
CA TYR A 193 -4.75 3.82 -13.04
C TYR A 193 -5.63 2.64 -12.62
N GLU A 194 -5.21 1.44 -13.01
CA GLU A 194 -5.82 0.20 -12.57
C GLU A 194 -4.88 -0.62 -11.68
N PRO A 195 -5.41 -1.31 -10.66
CA PRO A 195 -4.64 -2.28 -9.90
C PRO A 195 -4.35 -3.54 -10.73
N VAL A 196 -3.10 -4.00 -10.70
CA VAL A 196 -2.63 -5.16 -11.48
C VAL A 196 -2.43 -6.39 -10.59
N SER A 197 -1.77 -6.23 -9.44
CA SER A 197 -1.51 -7.31 -8.49
C SER A 197 -1.40 -6.82 -7.04
N LEU A 198 -1.71 -7.68 -6.08
CA LEU A 198 -1.47 -7.46 -4.66
C LEU A 198 -0.82 -8.71 -4.06
N LYS A 199 0.34 -8.52 -3.45
CA LYS A 199 1.11 -9.56 -2.77
C LYS A 199 1.49 -9.05 -1.40
N TYR A 200 1.39 -9.93 -0.41
CA TYR A 200 1.81 -9.63 0.95
C TYR A 200 3.18 -10.21 1.19
N PHE A 201 3.97 -9.51 1.99
CA PHE A 201 5.28 -9.97 2.40
C PHE A 201 5.57 -9.52 3.83
N ARG A 202 6.55 -10.18 4.42
CA ARG A 202 7.20 -9.80 5.67
C ARG A 202 8.65 -9.46 5.37
N LEU A 203 9.21 -8.53 6.15
CA LEU A 203 10.63 -8.26 6.12
C LEU A 203 11.32 -9.20 7.12
N ASN A 204 12.39 -9.84 6.69
CA ASN A 204 13.29 -10.59 7.56
C ASN A 204 14.16 -9.63 8.37
N ASP A 205 14.84 -10.15 9.41
CA ASP A 205 15.73 -9.35 10.27
C ASP A 205 16.90 -8.70 9.52
N ASP A 206 17.31 -9.28 8.39
CA ASP A 206 18.34 -8.76 7.48
C ASP A 206 17.80 -7.76 6.43
N GLY A 207 16.50 -7.42 6.51
CA GLY A 207 15.82 -6.53 5.57
C GLY A 207 15.38 -7.18 4.26
N THR A 208 15.64 -8.48 4.06
CA THR A 208 15.16 -9.17 2.85
C THR A 208 13.64 -9.39 2.90
N VAL A 209 13.02 -9.42 1.71
CA VAL A 209 11.58 -9.62 1.54
C VAL A 209 11.25 -11.11 1.50
N HIS A 210 10.34 -11.55 2.34
CA HIS A 210 9.76 -12.89 2.27
C HIS A 210 8.26 -12.79 2.00
N TYR A 211 7.85 -13.18 0.80
CA TYR A 211 6.45 -13.18 0.38
C TYR A 211 5.63 -14.22 1.14
N LEU A 212 4.34 -13.92 1.35
CA LEU A 212 3.38 -14.94 1.74
C LEU A 212 3.11 -15.83 0.52
N THR A 213 3.10 -17.13 0.74
CA THR A 213 2.92 -18.18 -0.27
C THR A 213 1.77 -19.08 0.13
#